data_AF-R7J963-F1
#
_entry.id   AF-R7J963-F1
#
_cell.length_a   1.000
_cell.length_b   1.000
_cell.length_c   1.000
_cell.angle_alpha   90.00
_cell.angle_beta   90.00
_cell.angle_gamma   90.00
#
_symmetry.space_group_name_H-M   'P 1'
#
loop_
_entity.id
_entity.type
_entity.pdbx_description
1 polymer ?
#
loop_
_entity_poly.entity_id
_entity_poly.type
_entity_poly.pdbx_seq_one_letter_code
_entity_poly.pdbx_strand_id
1 'polypeptide(L)'
;MNNENQKQQVTQEVTTGEQQTLPANPSTSTIEIHPCYLLRIIDNMSKPQVCSERFIVLVIIGGKNPAQALFELEQEDLIDSRGLNLKIGKQFVGTKISFKKYGLEKLQQQLREKSVCKVQYANAGHQVECYVYRNAFFLYKTNQLFMAPKYAPEKDYDCEENSLVDVKNPCIPMIYSSTKTGLEVMQKAMPKFARTFSRSDVLICAGGALAISLRDVFMNITGCMPSIFLFGAYESGKSTIMDFISAIYGFPDNSTHTAGNSTVYAISRSIQARRNIPAFVDDLILEILNKLEPIVKNSFHGISRERGKKDGIDKIEVHTNIVATANEFWRNPTPQLLSRILFANMKNGDFDLSGFEYFHPEKRKELSQILPLLLQYRSQIPAIYNSVYATVRTLTNQGEKRHLFSVAISCTMWVIINHILGYELVDWRKIAVDYDVMYQNYLNVEVKSSDIILNDIACMIAADKLDYGEDYKLVNGTVLRLNLNRYIQKYNVANPQNIINPPQFRLLVANDKRFNTKSVVMKGLNRAISIDVSGNDYLLEEIQKQKNYWLANPANRGEEED
;
A
#
# COMPACT_ATOMS: atom_id res chain seq x y z
N MET A 1 33.04 -69.96 47.38
CA MET A 1 33.54 -70.12 46.00
C MET A 1 34.30 -68.85 45.66
N ASN A 2 35.63 -68.97 45.57
CA ASN A 2 36.59 -67.97 45.08
C ASN A 2 36.25 -67.56 43.62
N ASN A 3 36.68 -66.42 43.07
CA ASN A 3 38.01 -65.79 43.00
C ASN A 3 37.84 -64.26 43.00
N GLU A 4 38.62 -63.48 43.77
CA GLU A 4 40.00 -63.02 43.46
C GLU A 4 40.07 -62.24 42.13
N ASN A 5 40.60 -61.02 42.02
CA ASN A 5 41.68 -60.39 42.78
C ASN A 5 41.61 -58.85 42.80
N GLN A 6 42.22 -58.32 43.86
CA GLN A 6 42.38 -56.93 44.24
C GLN A 6 43.86 -56.52 44.13
N LYS A 7 44.11 -55.21 44.18
CA LYS A 7 45.37 -54.49 44.57
C LYS A 7 46.47 -54.36 43.51
N GLN A 8 46.94 -53.16 43.14
CA GLN A 8 47.46 -51.95 43.82
C GLN A 8 49.00 -51.89 43.86
N GLN A 9 49.50 -50.78 43.28
CA GLN A 9 50.71 -50.00 43.59
C GLN A 9 52.10 -50.63 43.36
N VAL A 10 53.00 -49.88 42.72
CA VAL A 10 53.99 -49.00 43.39
C VAL A 10 54.72 -48.11 42.35
N THR A 11 54.78 -46.83 42.72
CA THR A 11 55.72 -45.71 42.46
C THR A 11 57.01 -45.93 41.64
N GLN A 12 57.34 -44.98 40.74
CA GLN A 12 58.56 -44.14 40.78
C GLN A 12 58.61 -43.12 39.62
N GLU A 13 58.77 -41.85 39.98
CA GLU A 13 59.23 -40.77 39.10
C GLU A 13 60.75 -40.85 38.85
N VAL A 14 61.19 -40.02 37.89
CA VAL A 14 62.57 -39.64 37.49
C VAL A 14 63.14 -40.60 36.42
N THR A 15 63.40 -40.19 35.16
CA THR A 15 64.27 -39.09 34.75
C THR A 15 64.04 -38.73 33.26
N THR A 16 64.26 -37.45 32.95
CA THR A 16 64.36 -36.78 31.65
C THR A 16 65.08 -37.54 30.51
N GLY A 17 64.54 -37.45 29.30
CA GLY A 17 65.25 -37.82 28.06
C GLY A 17 64.40 -37.70 26.79
N GLU A 18 64.46 -36.52 26.16
CA GLU A 18 64.23 -36.23 24.73
C GLU A 18 63.02 -36.90 24.04
N GLN A 19 61.84 -36.25 24.11
CA GLN A 19 60.87 -36.36 23.03
C GLN A 19 61.41 -35.60 21.81
N GLN A 20 61.83 -36.36 20.79
CA GLN A 20 61.93 -35.85 19.43
C GLN A 20 60.58 -35.26 19.03
N THR A 21 60.55 -33.94 18.99
CA THR A 21 59.55 -33.14 18.31
C THR A 21 59.55 -33.52 16.82
N LEU A 22 58.61 -34.36 16.41
CA LEU A 22 58.17 -34.36 15.02
C LEU A 22 57.46 -33.02 14.79
N PRO A 23 57.93 -32.16 13.88
CA PRO A 23 57.23 -30.93 13.58
C PRO A 23 55.92 -31.32 12.92
N ALA A 24 54.80 -30.99 13.57
CA ALA A 24 53.55 -30.82 12.87
C ALA A 24 53.75 -29.64 11.90
N ASN A 25 54.23 -29.94 10.70
CA ASN A 25 54.16 -29.03 9.57
C ASN A 25 52.70 -28.60 9.47
N PRO A 26 52.35 -27.31 9.59
CA PRO A 26 51.05 -26.86 9.16
C PRO A 26 51.07 -27.04 7.64
N SER A 27 50.53 -28.15 7.15
CA SER A 27 50.25 -28.31 5.73
C SER A 27 49.42 -27.09 5.34
N THR A 28 50.05 -26.15 4.66
CA THR A 28 49.43 -24.94 4.16
C THR A 28 48.36 -25.42 3.21
N SER A 29 47.11 -25.41 3.65
CA SER A 29 45.99 -25.70 2.78
C SER A 29 46.09 -24.72 1.62
N THR A 30 46.25 -25.25 0.41
CA THR A 30 46.16 -24.45 -0.81
C THR A 30 44.74 -23.90 -0.88
N ILE A 31 44.64 -22.57 -0.89
CA ILE A 31 43.39 -21.84 -1.00
C ILE A 31 43.39 -21.21 -2.37
N GLU A 32 42.40 -21.59 -3.18
CA GLU A 32 42.16 -21.01 -4.48
C GLU A 32 40.84 -20.23 -4.45
N ILE A 33 40.87 -19.01 -4.97
CA ILE A 33 39.68 -18.15 -5.09
C ILE A 33 39.44 -17.93 -6.58
N HIS A 34 38.38 -18.56 -7.08
CA HIS A 34 38.00 -18.49 -8.49
C HIS A 34 36.86 -17.49 -8.66
N PRO A 35 37.02 -16.43 -9.48
CA PRO A 35 35.95 -15.50 -9.79
C PRO A 35 34.82 -16.20 -10.55
N CYS A 36 33.58 -15.95 -10.15
CA CYS A 36 32.40 -16.40 -10.89
C CYS A 36 31.66 -15.20 -11.50
N TYR A 37 31.06 -14.37 -10.65
CA TYR A 37 30.21 -13.25 -11.09
C TYR A 37 30.55 -11.97 -10.34
N LEU A 38 30.38 -10.83 -11.01
CA LEU A 38 30.29 -9.52 -10.38
C LEU A 38 28.83 -9.08 -10.46
N LEU A 39 28.12 -9.11 -9.34
CA LEU A 39 26.77 -8.58 -9.22
C LEU A 39 26.85 -7.08 -8.99
N ARG A 40 26.32 -6.31 -9.94
CA ARG A 40 26.14 -4.86 -9.83
C ARG A 40 24.67 -4.56 -9.60
N ILE A 41 24.33 -4.18 -8.36
CA ILE A 41 22.96 -3.85 -7.98
C ILE A 41 22.79 -2.34 -8.11
N ILE A 42 21.87 -1.93 -8.98
CA ILE A 42 21.61 -0.52 -9.30
C ILE A 42 20.24 -0.09 -8.76
N ASP A 43 20.20 1.10 -8.16
CA ASP A 43 18.97 1.84 -7.92
C ASP A 43 19.01 3.14 -8.72
N ASN A 44 18.49 3.09 -9.95
CA ASN A 44 18.54 4.22 -10.90
C ASN A 44 17.67 5.41 -10.50
N MET A 45 16.78 5.21 -9.54
CA MET A 45 15.77 6.20 -9.17
C MET A 45 16.09 6.84 -7.81
N SER A 46 17.10 6.36 -7.08
CA SER A 46 17.62 7.05 -5.89
C SER A 46 18.38 8.32 -6.31
N LYS A 47 18.42 9.32 -5.42
CA LYS A 47 19.17 10.57 -5.64
C LYS A 47 20.14 10.80 -4.47
N PRO A 48 21.47 10.62 -4.66
CA PRO A 48 22.16 10.20 -5.88
C PRO A 48 21.86 8.72 -6.25
N GLN A 49 22.13 8.36 -7.51
CA GLN A 49 22.03 6.98 -7.96
C GLN A 49 22.95 6.09 -7.13
N VAL A 50 22.40 5.01 -6.57
CA VAL A 50 23.15 4.05 -5.76
C VAL A 50 23.52 2.86 -6.63
N CYS A 51 24.79 2.46 -6.54
CA CYS A 51 25.32 1.28 -7.17
C CYS A 51 26.16 0.53 -6.13
N SER A 52 25.78 -0.71 -5.83
CA SER A 52 26.59 -1.61 -5.01
C SER A 52 27.13 -2.76 -5.85
N GLU A 53 28.32 -3.22 -5.49
CA GLU A 53 29.03 -4.30 -6.19
C GLU A 53 29.34 -5.42 -5.21
N ARG A 54 29.06 -6.65 -5.64
CA ARG A 54 29.37 -7.86 -4.88
C ARG A 54 30.01 -8.89 -5.80
N PHE A 55 31.09 -9.52 -5.35
CA PHE A 55 31.73 -10.60 -6.08
C PHE A 55 31.21 -11.94 -5.57
N ILE A 56 30.74 -12.78 -6.47
CA ILE A 56 30.50 -14.19 -6.19
C ILE A 56 31.76 -14.95 -6.61
N VAL A 57 32.37 -15.64 -5.65
CA VAL A 57 33.61 -16.40 -5.86
C VAL A 57 33.45 -17.82 -5.36
N LEU A 58 34.07 -18.77 -6.07
CA LEU A 58 34.24 -20.13 -5.59
C LEU A 58 35.56 -20.23 -4.84
N VAL A 59 35.50 -20.54 -3.55
CA VAL A 59 36.67 -20.76 -2.72
C VAL A 59 36.87 -22.26 -2.55
N ILE A 60 38.06 -22.74 -2.90
CA ILE A 60 38.47 -24.13 -2.79
C ILE A 60 39.61 -24.22 -1.79
N ILE A 61 39.49 -25.07 -0.77
CA ILE A 61 40.46 -25.24 0.31
C ILE A 61 40.86 -26.70 0.43
N GLY A 62 42.15 -26.98 0.31
CA GLY A 62 42.75 -28.28 0.65
C GLY A 62 43.48 -28.97 -0.49
N GLY A 63 43.97 -30.19 -0.20
CA GLY A 63 44.70 -31.06 -1.13
C GLY A 63 43.81 -32.17 -1.71
N LYS A 64 44.13 -33.44 -1.45
CA LYS A 64 43.47 -34.62 -2.07
C LYS A 64 41.94 -34.68 -1.97
N ASN A 65 41.31 -34.05 -0.98
CA ASN A 65 39.86 -33.88 -0.86
C ASN A 65 39.54 -32.40 -0.59
N PRO A 66 39.42 -31.57 -1.65
CA PRO A 66 39.21 -30.14 -1.48
C PRO A 66 37.78 -29.85 -1.01
N ALA A 67 37.65 -29.03 0.02
CA ALA A 67 36.38 -28.46 0.41
C ALA A 67 36.12 -27.21 -0.45
N GLN A 68 34.90 -27.05 -0.97
CA GLN A 68 34.56 -25.93 -1.84
C GLN A 68 33.25 -25.27 -1.40
N ALA A 69 33.18 -23.95 -1.50
CA ALA A 69 31.97 -23.19 -1.22
C ALA A 69 31.96 -21.87 -2.01
N LEU A 70 30.75 -21.40 -2.32
CA LEU A 70 30.53 -20.08 -2.91
C LEU A 70 30.46 -19.01 -1.82
N PHE A 71 31.10 -17.87 -2.05
CA PHE A 71 31.07 -16.72 -1.16
C PHE A 71 30.62 -15.46 -1.90
N GLU A 72 29.76 -14.69 -1.24
CA GLU A 72 29.43 -13.31 -1.60
C GLU A 72 30.42 -12.38 -0.87
N LEU A 73 31.35 -11.77 -1.61
CA LEU A 73 32.32 -10.80 -1.11
C LEU A 73 31.87 -9.38 -1.46
N GLU A 74 31.65 -8.57 -0.43
CA GLU A 74 31.36 -7.15 -0.57
C GLU A 74 32.64 -6.31 -0.49
N GLN A 75 32.55 -5.00 -0.74
CA GLN A 75 33.72 -4.12 -0.62
C GLN A 75 34.38 -4.22 0.75
N GLU A 76 33.58 -4.25 1.83
CA GLU A 76 34.06 -4.35 3.21
C GLU A 76 34.88 -5.63 3.48
N ASP A 77 34.48 -6.75 2.85
CA ASP A 77 35.20 -8.02 2.93
C ASP A 77 36.55 -7.96 2.21
N LEU A 78 36.73 -7.03 1.27
CA LEU A 78 37.92 -6.91 0.44
C LEU A 78 38.83 -5.74 0.85
N ILE A 79 38.48 -4.93 1.86
CA ILE A 79 39.30 -3.78 2.32
C ILE A 79 40.67 -4.25 2.81
N ASP A 80 40.72 -5.33 3.58
CA ASP A 80 41.95 -5.89 4.11
C ASP A 80 41.89 -7.43 4.23
N SER A 81 43.03 -8.05 4.53
CA SER A 81 43.10 -9.51 4.69
C SER A 81 42.30 -10.01 5.89
N ARG A 82 41.99 -9.15 6.88
CA ARG A 82 41.24 -9.54 8.08
C ARG A 82 39.76 -9.68 7.74
N GLY A 83 39.17 -8.74 6.99
CA GLY A 83 37.79 -8.80 6.50
C GLY A 83 37.56 -10.06 5.68
N LEU A 84 38.43 -10.34 4.71
CA LEU A 84 38.31 -11.52 3.86
C LEU A 84 38.42 -12.83 4.65
N ASN A 85 39.36 -12.90 5.60
CA ASN A 85 39.51 -14.06 6.49
C ASN A 85 38.30 -14.23 7.41
N LEU A 86 37.71 -13.14 7.93
CA LEU A 86 36.50 -13.21 8.73
C LEU A 86 35.32 -13.75 7.91
N LYS A 87 35.19 -13.34 6.64
CA LYS A 87 34.11 -13.80 5.76
C LYS A 87 34.26 -15.28 5.40
N ILE A 88 35.45 -15.71 4.97
CA ILE A 88 35.72 -17.11 4.58
C ILE A 88 35.77 -18.04 5.80
N GLY A 89 36.36 -17.56 6.90
CA GLY A 89 36.52 -18.32 8.15
C GLY A 89 35.21 -18.66 8.86
N LYS A 90 34.09 -18.01 8.53
CA LYS A 90 32.74 -18.38 9.00
C LYS A 90 32.34 -19.80 8.57
N GLN A 91 32.79 -20.24 7.39
CA GLN A 91 32.40 -21.52 6.82
C GLN A 91 33.56 -22.54 6.83
N PHE A 92 34.80 -22.06 6.75
CA PHE A 92 36.00 -22.90 6.85
C PHE A 92 36.82 -22.57 8.10
N VAL A 93 36.44 -23.19 9.22
CA VAL A 93 37.05 -22.96 10.54
C VAL A 93 38.55 -23.24 10.52
N GLY A 94 39.35 -22.34 11.11
CA GLY A 94 40.80 -22.51 11.25
C GLY A 94 41.63 -22.14 10.01
N THR A 95 40.98 -21.73 8.93
CA THR A 95 41.67 -21.26 7.70
C THR A 95 42.22 -19.85 7.91
N LYS A 96 43.52 -19.66 7.67
CA LYS A 96 44.13 -18.33 7.58
C LYS A 96 44.72 -18.11 6.19
N ILE A 97 44.14 -17.17 5.45
CA ILE A 97 44.68 -16.69 4.18
C ILE A 97 45.70 -15.60 4.49
N SER A 98 46.97 -15.83 4.14
CA SER A 98 47.99 -14.78 4.16
C SER A 98 48.22 -14.28 2.73
N PHE A 99 48.15 -12.97 2.56
CA PHE A 99 48.52 -12.32 1.31
C PHE A 99 49.94 -11.77 1.43
N LYS A 100 50.73 -11.89 0.36
CA LYS A 100 51.96 -11.10 0.20
C LYS A 100 51.57 -9.60 0.13
N LYS A 101 52.54 -8.69 0.30
CA LYS A 101 52.35 -7.23 0.40
C LYS A 101 51.37 -6.60 -0.62
N TYR A 102 51.22 -7.17 -1.82
CA TYR A 102 50.30 -6.73 -2.89
C TYR A 102 49.30 -7.80 -3.36
N GLY A 103 49.15 -8.89 -2.60
CA GLY A 103 48.35 -10.05 -3.00
C GLY A 103 46.84 -9.77 -3.05
N LEU A 104 46.34 -8.94 -2.13
CA LEU A 104 44.90 -8.61 -2.06
C LEU A 104 44.48 -7.66 -3.18
N GLU A 105 45.27 -6.63 -3.47
CA GLU A 105 45.05 -5.73 -4.61
C GLU A 105 45.02 -6.49 -5.93
N LYS A 106 45.98 -7.42 -6.11
CA LYS A 106 46.01 -8.29 -7.29
C LYS A 106 44.79 -9.20 -7.38
N LEU A 107 44.30 -9.73 -6.24
CA LEU A 107 43.07 -10.50 -6.21
C LEU A 107 41.87 -9.64 -6.61
N GLN A 108 41.71 -8.44 -6.05
CA GLN A 108 40.63 -7.52 -6.42
C GLN A 108 40.64 -7.20 -7.92
N GLN A 109 41.81 -6.93 -8.49
CA GLN A 109 41.97 -6.72 -9.93
C GLN A 109 41.55 -7.96 -10.74
N GLN A 110 42.02 -9.14 -10.35
CA GLN A 110 41.63 -10.41 -10.99
C GLN A 110 40.13 -10.67 -10.91
N LEU A 111 39.50 -10.38 -9.77
CA LEU A 111 38.05 -10.52 -9.62
C LEU A 111 37.31 -9.58 -10.58
N ARG A 112 37.75 -8.33 -10.74
CA ARG A 112 37.14 -7.38 -11.68
C ARG A 112 37.31 -7.77 -13.14
N GLU A 113 38.50 -8.25 -13.52
CA GLU A 113 38.82 -8.56 -14.91
C GLU A 113 38.21 -9.89 -15.39
N LYS A 114 38.09 -10.88 -14.49
CA LYS A 114 37.68 -12.24 -14.85
C LYS A 114 36.24 -12.58 -14.52
N SER A 115 35.56 -11.81 -13.66
CA SER A 115 34.16 -12.08 -13.33
C SER A 115 33.23 -11.64 -14.45
N VAL A 116 32.21 -12.44 -14.73
CA VAL A 116 31.11 -12.02 -15.62
C VAL A 116 30.30 -10.95 -14.88
N CYS A 117 30.25 -9.75 -15.44
CA CYS A 117 29.47 -8.65 -14.86
C CYS A 117 27.98 -8.83 -15.16
N LYS A 118 27.17 -8.85 -14.10
CA LYS A 118 25.72 -8.98 -14.17
C LYS A 118 25.07 -7.80 -13.46
N VAL A 119 24.11 -7.19 -14.14
CA VAL A 119 23.31 -6.10 -13.59
C VAL A 119 22.04 -6.64 -12.95
N GLN A 120 21.74 -6.18 -11.74
CA GLN A 120 20.48 -6.37 -11.04
C GLN A 120 19.90 -5.03 -10.61
N TYR A 121 18.58 -4.93 -10.57
CA TYR A 121 17.87 -3.77 -10.09
C TYR A 121 17.49 -3.97 -8.63
N ALA A 122 17.72 -2.97 -7.79
CA ALA A 122 17.36 -3.01 -6.38
C ALA A 122 15.85 -3.17 -6.16
N ASN A 123 15.03 -2.63 -7.08
CA ASN A 123 13.57 -2.72 -7.05
C ASN A 123 13.03 -3.07 -8.43
N ALA A 124 12.02 -3.95 -8.48
CA ALA A 124 11.29 -4.26 -9.70
C ALA A 124 10.34 -3.13 -10.13
N GLY A 125 9.87 -3.23 -11.38
CA GLY A 125 8.92 -2.31 -11.99
C GLY A 125 9.59 -1.16 -12.71
N HIS A 126 9.00 0.04 -12.63
CA HIS A 126 9.43 1.20 -13.41
C HIS A 126 10.88 1.65 -13.11
N GLN A 127 11.66 1.78 -14.17
CA GLN A 127 12.98 2.40 -14.24
C GLN A 127 12.97 3.50 -15.31
N VAL A 128 14.05 4.29 -15.42
CA VAL A 128 14.15 5.43 -16.36
C VAL A 128 13.71 5.07 -17.80
N GLU A 129 14.20 3.96 -18.35
CA GLU A 129 13.96 3.59 -19.77
C GLU A 129 13.17 2.29 -19.95
N CYS A 130 12.88 1.58 -18.86
CA CYS A 130 12.30 0.25 -18.94
C CYS A 130 11.42 -0.09 -17.72
N TYR A 131 10.63 -1.15 -17.86
CA TYR A 131 9.94 -1.80 -16.75
C TYR A 131 10.57 -3.17 -16.50
N VAL A 132 11.05 -3.41 -15.29
CA VAL A 132 11.85 -4.60 -14.95
C VAL A 132 11.01 -5.63 -14.22
N TYR A 133 11.06 -6.87 -14.71
CA TYR A 133 10.60 -8.09 -14.05
C TYR A 133 11.82 -8.91 -13.61
N ARG A 134 11.61 -9.97 -12.85
CA ARG A 134 12.64 -10.93 -12.42
C ARG A 134 13.39 -11.53 -13.59
N ASN A 135 12.68 -11.86 -14.66
CA ASN A 135 13.19 -12.64 -15.79
C ASN A 135 13.10 -11.90 -17.14
N ALA A 136 12.64 -10.66 -17.13
CA ALA A 136 12.40 -9.91 -18.35
C ALA A 136 12.46 -8.39 -18.08
N PHE A 137 12.62 -7.61 -19.14
CA PHE A 137 12.40 -6.17 -19.07
C PHE A 137 11.66 -5.69 -20.32
N PHE A 138 10.78 -4.72 -20.14
CA PHE A 138 10.06 -4.06 -21.22
C PHE A 138 10.70 -2.71 -21.51
N LEU A 139 11.20 -2.48 -22.73
CA LEU A 139 11.81 -1.22 -23.14
C LEU A 139 10.74 -0.24 -23.63
N TYR A 140 10.65 0.94 -23.00
CA TYR A 140 9.64 1.94 -23.38
C TYR A 140 9.91 2.55 -24.76
N LYS A 141 11.18 2.66 -25.16
CA LYS A 141 11.56 3.26 -26.45
C LYS A 141 11.11 2.42 -27.64
N THR A 142 11.23 1.10 -27.54
CA THR A 142 10.91 0.16 -28.63
C THR A 142 9.58 -0.55 -28.45
N ASN A 143 8.93 -0.39 -27.29
CA ASN A 143 7.71 -1.11 -26.91
C ASN A 143 7.84 -2.63 -27.00
N GLN A 144 9.03 -3.14 -26.69
CA GLN A 144 9.37 -4.56 -26.79
C GLN A 144 9.69 -5.16 -25.42
N LEU A 145 9.23 -6.39 -25.22
CA LEU A 145 9.57 -7.23 -24.08
C LEU A 145 10.78 -8.11 -24.42
N PHE A 146 11.80 -8.10 -23.57
CA PHE A 146 12.99 -8.93 -23.70
C PHE A 146 13.09 -9.88 -22.52
N MET A 147 13.25 -11.17 -22.81
CA MET A 147 13.54 -12.18 -21.80
C MET A 147 15.03 -12.14 -21.46
N ALA A 148 15.36 -12.11 -20.18
CA ALA A 148 16.74 -12.12 -19.73
C ALA A 148 17.37 -13.51 -19.99
N PRO A 149 18.60 -13.60 -20.49
CA PRO A 149 19.28 -14.88 -20.58
C PRO A 149 19.56 -15.45 -19.18
N LYS A 150 19.51 -16.78 -19.06
CA LYS A 150 19.99 -17.47 -17.86
C LYS A 150 21.52 -17.59 -17.92
N TYR A 151 22.19 -17.18 -16.87
CA TYR A 151 23.64 -17.38 -16.71
C TYR A 151 23.96 -18.75 -16.10
N ALA A 152 23.03 -19.29 -15.31
CA ALA A 152 23.04 -20.66 -14.81
C ALA A 152 21.85 -21.41 -15.46
N PRO A 153 22.03 -22.08 -16.62
CA PRO A 153 20.96 -22.69 -17.40
C PRO A 153 20.14 -23.74 -16.62
N GLU A 154 20.77 -24.42 -15.67
CA GLU A 154 20.19 -25.45 -14.81
C GLU A 154 19.31 -24.90 -13.68
N LYS A 155 19.42 -23.61 -13.36
CA LYS A 155 18.65 -22.95 -12.29
C LYS A 155 17.48 -22.15 -12.84
N ASP A 156 16.51 -21.83 -11.98
CA ASP A 156 15.44 -20.90 -12.35
C ASP A 156 15.81 -19.43 -12.07
N TYR A 157 14.92 -18.49 -12.39
CA TYR A 157 15.13 -17.06 -12.13
C TYR A 157 15.04 -16.70 -10.65
N ASP A 158 14.36 -17.53 -9.87
CA ASP A 158 15.01 -18.21 -8.75
C ASP A 158 16.11 -17.49 -7.95
N CYS A 159 17.31 -17.66 -8.51
CA CYS A 159 18.57 -17.45 -7.86
C CYS A 159 19.23 -16.13 -8.25
N GLU A 160 20.26 -15.75 -7.49
CA GLU A 160 21.03 -14.52 -7.74
C GLU A 160 21.65 -14.49 -9.13
N GLU A 161 22.03 -15.65 -9.68
CA GLU A 161 22.69 -15.78 -10.98
C GLU A 161 21.76 -15.51 -12.16
N ASN A 162 20.46 -15.73 -12.02
CA ASN A 162 19.50 -15.55 -13.12
C ASN A 162 18.57 -14.34 -12.94
N SER A 163 18.23 -13.95 -11.70
CA SER A 163 17.31 -12.83 -11.44
C SER A 163 17.84 -11.47 -11.90
N LEU A 164 17.03 -10.66 -12.58
CA LEU A 164 17.29 -9.24 -12.85
C LEU A 164 16.99 -8.32 -11.67
N VAL A 165 16.30 -8.82 -10.65
CA VAL A 165 15.94 -8.06 -9.45
C VAL A 165 16.72 -8.64 -8.28
N ASP A 166 17.16 -7.80 -7.34
CA ASP A 166 17.77 -8.28 -6.09
C ASP A 166 16.82 -9.28 -5.40
N VAL A 167 17.29 -10.50 -5.19
CA VAL A 167 16.50 -11.59 -4.58
C VAL A 167 16.13 -11.29 -3.12
N LYS A 168 16.79 -10.32 -2.48
CA LYS A 168 16.47 -9.83 -1.14
C LYS A 168 15.26 -8.88 -1.14
N ASN A 169 14.81 -8.41 -2.31
CA ASN A 169 13.62 -7.56 -2.42
C ASN A 169 12.33 -8.39 -2.27
N PRO A 170 11.33 -7.95 -1.48
CA PRO A 170 10.06 -8.67 -1.34
C PRO A 170 9.13 -8.60 -2.57
N CYS A 171 9.46 -7.82 -3.59
CA CYS A 171 8.71 -7.65 -4.82
C CYS A 171 9.52 -8.17 -6.01
N ILE A 172 9.20 -9.38 -6.46
CA ILE A 172 9.92 -10.07 -7.54
C ILE A 172 8.91 -10.58 -8.59
N PRO A 173 8.31 -9.68 -9.40
CA PRO A 173 7.31 -10.05 -10.40
C PRO A 173 7.94 -10.83 -11.55
N MET A 174 7.20 -11.72 -12.21
CA MET A 174 7.72 -12.54 -13.30
C MET A 174 6.80 -12.55 -14.52
N ILE A 175 7.40 -12.59 -15.71
CA ILE A 175 6.67 -12.92 -16.95
C ILE A 175 6.70 -14.43 -17.12
N TYR A 176 5.55 -15.07 -17.08
CA TYR A 176 5.44 -16.52 -17.27
C TYR A 176 5.29 -16.86 -18.74
N SER A 177 5.99 -17.89 -19.22
CA SER A 177 5.80 -18.38 -20.58
C SER A 177 4.36 -18.81 -20.80
N SER A 178 3.81 -18.42 -21.95
CA SER A 178 2.46 -18.77 -22.39
C SER A 178 2.53 -19.27 -23.82
N THR A 179 1.70 -20.26 -24.15
CA THR A 179 1.50 -20.69 -25.53
C THR A 179 0.68 -19.69 -26.34
N LYS A 180 0.02 -18.75 -25.67
CA LYS A 180 -0.76 -17.66 -26.27
C LYS A 180 0.04 -16.36 -26.23
N THR A 181 -0.17 -15.53 -27.24
CA THR A 181 0.28 -14.14 -27.24
C THR A 181 -0.42 -13.34 -26.14
N GLY A 182 0.17 -12.24 -25.69
CA GLY A 182 -0.46 -11.36 -24.70
C GLY A 182 -1.83 -10.84 -25.15
N LEU A 183 -2.02 -10.61 -26.45
CA LEU A 183 -3.29 -10.16 -27.00
C LEU A 183 -4.37 -11.24 -26.87
N GLU A 184 -4.07 -12.49 -27.22
CA GLU A 184 -5.00 -13.61 -27.04
C GLU A 184 -5.34 -13.84 -25.57
N VAL A 185 -4.36 -13.71 -24.68
CA VAL A 185 -4.61 -13.78 -23.22
C VAL A 185 -5.57 -12.66 -22.81
N MET A 186 -5.32 -11.42 -23.23
CA MET A 186 -6.15 -10.27 -22.89
C MET A 186 -7.58 -10.40 -23.44
N GLN A 187 -7.73 -10.84 -24.70
CA GLN A 187 -9.02 -11.11 -25.36
C GLN A 187 -9.83 -12.20 -24.65
N LYS A 188 -9.18 -13.13 -23.96
CA LYS A 188 -9.86 -14.14 -23.14
C LYS A 188 -10.15 -13.64 -21.72
N ALA A 189 -9.13 -13.12 -21.05
CA ALA A 189 -9.16 -12.84 -19.62
C ALA A 189 -9.99 -11.60 -19.27
N MET A 190 -9.81 -10.49 -19.99
CA MET A 190 -10.49 -9.23 -19.66
C MET A 190 -12.00 -9.32 -19.86
N PRO A 191 -12.53 -9.91 -20.95
CA PRO A 191 -13.98 -10.08 -21.08
C PRO A 191 -14.58 -11.02 -20.03
N LYS A 192 -13.85 -12.07 -19.66
CA LYS A 192 -14.28 -12.96 -18.59
C LYS A 192 -14.34 -12.24 -17.25
N PHE A 193 -13.32 -11.45 -16.93
CA PHE A 193 -13.29 -10.60 -15.73
C PHE A 193 -14.44 -9.59 -15.73
N ALA A 194 -14.61 -8.81 -16.79
CA ALA A 194 -15.65 -7.78 -16.87
C ALA A 194 -17.08 -8.36 -16.83
N ARG A 195 -17.29 -9.56 -17.38
CA ARG A 195 -18.59 -10.26 -17.28
C ARG A 195 -18.86 -10.78 -15.87
N THR A 196 -17.86 -11.34 -15.21
CA THR A 196 -18.01 -11.86 -13.83
C THR A 196 -18.13 -10.73 -12.81
N PHE A 197 -17.38 -9.64 -12.97
CA PHE A 197 -17.32 -8.50 -12.05
C PHE A 197 -17.86 -7.23 -12.71
N SER A 198 -19.11 -7.27 -13.15
CA SER A 198 -19.71 -6.23 -14.01
C SER A 198 -20.13 -4.94 -13.31
N ARG A 199 -20.03 -4.87 -11.98
CA ARG A 199 -20.42 -3.68 -11.20
C ARG A 199 -19.48 -2.52 -11.48
N SER A 200 -20.05 -1.33 -11.73
CA SER A 200 -19.33 -0.12 -12.10
C SER A 200 -18.22 0.27 -11.10
N ASP A 201 -18.46 0.15 -9.80
CA ASP A 201 -17.48 0.47 -8.75
C ASP A 201 -16.30 -0.50 -8.69
N VAL A 202 -16.57 -1.79 -8.92
CA VAL A 202 -15.51 -2.80 -9.04
C VAL A 202 -14.67 -2.58 -10.30
N LEU A 203 -15.29 -2.28 -11.43
CA LEU A 203 -14.57 -1.96 -12.67
C LEU A 203 -13.72 -0.69 -12.52
N ILE A 204 -14.22 0.34 -11.82
CA ILE A 204 -13.44 1.53 -11.48
C ILE A 204 -12.24 1.16 -10.59
N CYS A 205 -12.41 0.32 -9.58
CA CYS A 205 -11.30 -0.15 -8.75
C CYS A 205 -10.26 -0.94 -9.54
N ALA A 206 -10.69 -1.84 -10.43
CA ALA A 206 -9.81 -2.64 -11.27
C ALA A 206 -8.99 -1.77 -12.24
N GLY A 207 -9.63 -0.83 -12.93
CA GLY A 207 -8.93 0.13 -13.81
C GLY A 207 -7.92 0.99 -13.04
N GLY A 208 -8.29 1.45 -11.83
CA GLY A 208 -7.38 2.20 -10.96
C GLY A 208 -6.18 1.39 -10.49
N ALA A 209 -6.39 0.11 -10.16
CA ALA A 209 -5.31 -0.79 -9.77
C ALA A 209 -4.32 -1.03 -10.92
N LEU A 210 -4.80 -1.23 -12.15
CA LEU A 210 -3.95 -1.37 -13.34
C LEU A 210 -3.18 -0.07 -13.67
N ALA A 211 -3.78 1.09 -13.40
CA ALA A 211 -3.15 2.39 -13.63
C ALA A 211 -1.88 2.61 -12.79
N ILE A 212 -1.72 1.89 -11.68
CA ILE A 212 -0.53 1.97 -10.82
C ILE A 212 0.75 1.59 -11.59
N SER A 213 0.66 0.74 -12.62
CA SER A 213 1.79 0.39 -13.52
C SER A 213 2.42 1.61 -14.21
N LEU A 214 1.64 2.67 -14.33
CA LEU A 214 1.97 3.92 -15.01
C LEU A 214 1.90 5.09 -14.02
N ARG A 215 2.06 4.81 -12.72
CA ARG A 215 1.95 5.80 -11.64
C ARG A 215 2.82 7.02 -11.88
N ASP A 216 4.07 6.85 -12.26
CA ASP A 216 4.97 7.97 -12.51
C ASP A 216 4.40 8.95 -13.56
N VAL A 217 3.77 8.44 -14.62
CA VAL A 217 3.15 9.26 -15.67
C VAL A 217 1.91 9.97 -15.14
N PHE A 218 1.02 9.25 -14.47
CA PHE A 218 -0.19 9.87 -13.87
C PHE A 218 0.17 10.91 -12.81
N MET A 219 1.13 10.61 -11.93
CA MET A 219 1.64 11.56 -10.94
C MET A 219 2.21 12.82 -11.58
N ASN A 220 2.89 12.71 -12.73
CA ASN A 220 3.40 13.88 -13.45
C ASN A 220 2.29 14.75 -14.05
N ILE A 221 1.15 14.16 -14.42
CA ILE A 221 0.02 14.88 -15.03
C ILE A 221 -0.90 15.47 -13.95
N THR A 222 -1.24 14.69 -12.93
CA THR A 222 -2.32 14.99 -11.98
C THR A 222 -1.81 15.36 -10.59
N GLY A 223 -0.53 15.11 -10.30
CA GLY A 223 0.03 15.17 -8.94
C GLY A 223 -0.50 14.09 -8.00
N CYS A 224 -1.26 13.11 -8.49
CA CYS A 224 -1.90 12.11 -7.65
C CYS A 224 -2.10 10.72 -8.26
N MET A 225 -2.23 9.73 -7.38
CA MET A 225 -2.59 8.35 -7.72
C MET A 225 -3.48 7.77 -6.60
N PRO A 226 -4.70 7.29 -6.86
CA PRO A 226 -5.56 6.72 -5.81
C PRO A 226 -5.01 5.42 -5.22
N SER A 227 -5.31 5.18 -3.93
CA SER A 227 -5.29 3.83 -3.35
C SER A 227 -6.60 3.11 -3.64
N ILE A 228 -6.58 1.78 -3.72
CA ILE A 228 -7.75 0.98 -4.09
C ILE A 228 -8.18 0.12 -2.89
N PHE A 229 -9.48 0.15 -2.55
CA PHE A 229 -10.05 -0.62 -1.44
C PHE A 229 -11.29 -1.41 -1.86
N LEU A 230 -11.17 -2.74 -1.88
CA LEU A 230 -12.29 -3.66 -2.04
C LEU A 230 -12.73 -4.11 -0.65
N PHE A 231 -13.96 -3.79 -0.23
CA PHE A 231 -14.41 -4.17 1.11
C PHE A 231 -15.79 -4.81 1.12
N GLY A 232 -16.17 -5.43 2.23
CA GLY A 232 -17.51 -5.99 2.45
C GLY A 232 -17.50 -7.46 2.83
N ALA A 233 -18.60 -8.18 2.61
CA ALA A 233 -18.85 -9.49 3.21
C ALA A 233 -17.79 -10.56 2.85
N TYR A 234 -17.58 -11.52 3.76
CA TYR A 234 -16.73 -12.69 3.51
C TYR A 234 -17.25 -13.51 2.32
N GLU A 235 -16.37 -14.02 1.46
CA GLU A 235 -16.72 -14.73 0.20
C GLU A 235 -17.39 -13.89 -0.90
N SER A 236 -17.32 -12.56 -0.84
CA SER A 236 -17.86 -11.69 -1.90
C SER A 236 -16.98 -11.57 -3.16
N GLY A 237 -15.83 -12.27 -3.22
CA GLY A 237 -14.92 -12.24 -4.39
C GLY A 237 -13.80 -11.19 -4.36
N LYS A 238 -13.62 -10.46 -3.24
CA LYS A 238 -12.60 -9.40 -3.08
C LYS A 238 -11.18 -9.92 -3.37
N SER A 239 -10.77 -10.98 -2.68
CA SER A 239 -9.43 -11.56 -2.83
C SER A 239 -9.25 -12.17 -4.23
N THR A 240 -10.31 -12.68 -4.85
CA THR A 240 -10.30 -13.16 -6.25
C THR A 240 -9.98 -12.06 -7.25
N ILE A 241 -10.56 -10.87 -7.08
CA ILE A 241 -10.23 -9.71 -7.93
C ILE A 241 -8.79 -9.29 -7.71
N MET A 242 -8.36 -9.20 -6.45
CA MET A 242 -6.98 -8.83 -6.13
C MET A 242 -5.98 -9.83 -6.73
N ASP A 243 -6.27 -11.13 -6.61
CA ASP A 243 -5.50 -12.24 -7.18
C ASP A 243 -5.41 -12.21 -8.71
N PHE A 244 -6.49 -11.83 -9.39
CA PHE A 244 -6.49 -11.65 -10.83
C PHE A 244 -5.62 -10.46 -11.25
N ILE A 245 -5.73 -9.34 -10.53
CA ILE A 245 -4.95 -8.13 -10.81
C ILE A 245 -3.47 -8.35 -10.49
N SER A 246 -3.13 -8.97 -9.36
CA SER A 246 -1.74 -9.24 -8.97
C SER A 246 -1.04 -10.17 -9.97
N ALA A 247 -1.78 -11.11 -10.55
CA ALA A 247 -1.28 -11.97 -11.62
C ALA A 247 -0.92 -11.23 -12.91
N ILE A 248 -1.64 -10.14 -13.26
CA ILE A 248 -1.25 -9.25 -14.37
C ILE A 248 0.11 -8.60 -14.10
N TYR A 249 0.43 -8.30 -12.85
CA TYR A 249 1.74 -7.81 -12.42
C TYR A 249 2.81 -8.91 -12.31
N GLY A 250 2.46 -10.17 -12.51
CA GLY A 250 3.39 -11.30 -12.42
C GLY A 250 3.40 -12.02 -11.08
N PHE A 251 2.34 -11.91 -10.28
CA PHE A 251 2.15 -12.64 -9.01
C PHE A 251 0.94 -13.58 -9.11
N PRO A 252 1.12 -14.84 -9.56
CA PRO A 252 0.00 -15.77 -9.75
C PRO A 252 -0.55 -16.34 -8.43
N ASP A 253 0.15 -16.13 -7.31
CA ASP A 253 -0.24 -16.55 -5.97
C ASP A 253 -0.13 -15.37 -4.98
N ASN A 254 -0.52 -15.62 -3.73
CA ASN A 254 -0.54 -14.61 -2.67
C ASN A 254 0.79 -14.44 -1.92
N SER A 255 1.90 -15.05 -2.39
CA SER A 255 3.19 -15.05 -1.68
C SER A 255 3.77 -13.65 -1.43
N THR A 256 3.41 -12.68 -2.28
CA THR A 256 3.88 -11.29 -2.20
C THR A 256 2.86 -10.34 -1.56
N HIS A 257 1.67 -10.85 -1.20
CA HIS A 257 0.64 -10.08 -0.52
C HIS A 257 1.07 -9.82 0.93
N THR A 258 0.85 -8.60 1.40
CA THR A 258 1.04 -8.26 2.80
C THR A 258 -0.22 -8.66 3.57
N ALA A 259 -0.08 -9.45 4.64
CA ALA A 259 -1.22 -9.82 5.49
C ALA A 259 -1.83 -8.59 6.17
N GLY A 260 -3.15 -8.51 6.29
CA GLY A 260 -3.85 -7.31 6.74
C GLY A 260 -3.76 -6.99 8.23
N ASN A 261 -3.22 -7.92 9.04
CA ASN A 261 -2.80 -7.67 10.43
C ASN A 261 -1.36 -7.12 10.52
N SER A 262 -0.68 -6.91 9.39
CA SER A 262 0.66 -6.35 9.36
C SER A 262 0.71 -4.94 9.91
N THR A 263 1.85 -4.57 10.49
CA THR A 263 2.05 -3.20 10.98
C THR A 263 2.02 -2.20 9.82
N VAL A 264 1.56 -0.99 10.13
CA VAL A 264 1.62 0.21 9.26
C VAL A 264 3.03 0.42 8.67
N TYR A 265 4.08 0.08 9.42
CA TYR A 265 5.46 0.16 8.96
C TYR A 265 5.79 -0.91 7.90
N ALA A 266 5.34 -2.16 8.09
CA ALA A 266 5.52 -3.21 7.10
C ALA A 266 4.82 -2.87 5.77
N ILE A 267 3.60 -2.32 5.84
CA ILE A 267 2.87 -1.81 4.65
C ILE A 267 3.65 -0.66 4.00
N SER A 268 4.21 0.27 4.79
CA SER A 268 5.04 1.36 4.26
C SER A 268 6.29 0.84 3.52
N ARG A 269 6.96 -0.19 4.06
CA ARG A 269 8.11 -0.84 3.43
C ARG A 269 7.70 -1.59 2.15
N SER A 270 6.51 -2.17 2.14
CA SER A 270 5.92 -2.78 0.95
C SER A 270 5.76 -1.76 -0.17
N ILE A 271 5.26 -0.55 0.14
CA ILE A 271 5.16 0.56 -0.81
C ILE A 271 6.53 1.04 -1.32
N GLN A 272 7.54 1.09 -0.44
CA GLN A 272 8.89 1.54 -0.80
C GLN A 272 9.60 0.55 -1.74
N ALA A 273 9.42 -0.76 -1.54
CA ALA A 273 10.15 -1.80 -2.27
C ALA A 273 9.67 -2.01 -3.73
N ARG A 274 8.65 -1.26 -4.18
CA ARG A 274 7.91 -1.48 -5.43
C ARG A 274 7.89 -0.21 -6.26
N ARG A 275 8.35 -0.23 -7.50
CA ARG A 275 8.24 0.92 -8.42
C ARG A 275 7.09 0.72 -9.39
N ASN A 276 6.01 1.48 -9.25
CA ASN A 276 4.78 1.34 -10.05
C ASN A 276 4.14 -0.08 -10.01
N ILE A 277 4.40 -0.87 -8.97
CA ILE A 277 3.73 -2.17 -8.75
C ILE A 277 2.87 -2.03 -7.50
N PRO A 278 1.57 -2.35 -7.51
CA PRO A 278 0.74 -2.20 -6.33
C PRO A 278 1.31 -2.93 -5.11
N ALA A 279 1.21 -2.28 -3.95
CA ALA A 279 1.37 -2.97 -2.67
C ALA A 279 0.03 -3.66 -2.36
N PHE A 280 -0.05 -4.96 -2.64
CA PHE A 280 -1.23 -5.78 -2.34
C PHE A 280 -1.29 -6.08 -0.84
N VAL A 281 -2.43 -5.76 -0.21
CA VAL A 281 -2.67 -6.01 1.22
C VAL A 281 -4.00 -6.76 1.37
N ASP A 282 -3.94 -8.01 1.80
CA ASP A 282 -5.12 -8.88 1.90
C ASP A 282 -5.70 -8.87 3.32
N ASP A 283 -7.03 -8.86 3.44
CA ASP A 283 -7.78 -8.94 4.71
C ASP A 283 -7.36 -7.90 5.76
N LEU A 284 -7.34 -6.63 5.38
CA LEU A 284 -7.12 -5.53 6.33
C LEU A 284 -8.15 -5.56 7.45
N ILE A 285 -7.65 -5.63 8.68
CA ILE A 285 -8.46 -5.51 9.89
C ILE A 285 -8.71 -4.04 10.21
N LEU A 286 -9.86 -3.76 10.82
CA LEU A 286 -10.31 -2.40 11.11
C LEU A 286 -9.31 -1.57 11.92
N GLU A 287 -8.62 -2.19 12.88
CA GLU A 287 -7.62 -1.52 13.72
C GLU A 287 -6.48 -0.91 12.88
N ILE A 288 -6.02 -1.65 11.87
CA ILE A 288 -4.96 -1.22 10.96
C ILE A 288 -5.50 -0.19 9.96
N LEU A 289 -6.72 -0.38 9.48
CA LEU A 289 -7.38 0.48 8.51
C LEU A 289 -7.44 1.96 8.97
N ASN A 290 -7.83 2.21 10.22
CA ASN A 290 -7.82 3.57 10.79
C ASN A 290 -6.40 4.16 10.89
N LYS A 291 -5.40 3.34 11.23
CA LYS A 291 -4.00 3.76 11.31
C LYS A 291 -3.36 3.97 9.94
N LEU A 292 -3.96 3.46 8.86
CA LEU A 292 -3.49 3.58 7.48
C LEU A 292 -3.87 4.90 6.81
N GLU A 293 -4.87 5.63 7.30
CA GLU A 293 -5.36 6.86 6.65
C GLU A 293 -4.23 7.88 6.35
N PRO A 294 -3.26 8.16 7.24
CA PRO A 294 -2.13 9.03 6.91
C PRO A 294 -1.25 8.49 5.77
N ILE A 295 -1.04 7.17 5.70
CA ILE A 295 -0.29 6.53 4.61
C ILE A 295 -1.03 6.65 3.30
N VAL A 296 -2.35 6.44 3.30
CA VAL A 296 -3.19 6.62 2.10
C VAL A 296 -3.08 8.06 1.60
N LYS A 297 -3.16 9.05 2.49
CA LYS A 297 -3.01 10.48 2.13
C LYS A 297 -1.63 10.82 1.57
N ASN A 298 -0.57 10.25 2.16
CA ASN A 298 0.80 10.49 1.71
C ASN A 298 1.10 9.79 0.39
N SER A 299 0.69 8.53 0.25
CA SER A 299 0.89 7.74 -0.97
C SER A 299 0.18 8.35 -2.17
N PHE A 300 -1.02 8.90 -1.94
CA PHE A 300 -1.79 9.62 -2.95
C PHE A 300 -1.01 10.75 -3.61
N HIS A 301 -0.23 11.53 -2.85
CA HIS A 301 0.59 12.63 -3.37
C HIS A 301 2.07 12.28 -3.55
N GLY A 302 2.48 11.04 -3.27
CA GLY A 302 3.90 10.65 -3.32
C GLY A 302 4.77 11.31 -2.24
N ILE A 303 4.19 11.69 -1.10
CA ILE A 303 4.92 12.36 -0.01
C ILE A 303 5.66 11.30 0.81
N SER A 304 6.99 11.37 0.86
CA SER A 304 7.82 10.51 1.69
C SER A 304 7.58 10.76 3.18
N ARG A 305 7.69 9.70 3.98
CA ARG A 305 7.61 9.79 5.44
C ARG A 305 9.00 9.74 6.05
N GLU A 306 9.25 10.59 7.02
CA GLU A 306 10.49 10.58 7.80
C GLU A 306 10.21 10.08 9.22
N ARG A 307 11.15 9.31 9.77
CA ARG A 307 11.10 8.79 11.13
C ARG A 307 12.46 8.94 11.79
N GLY A 308 12.52 9.51 12.99
CA GLY A 308 13.74 9.48 13.79
C GLY A 308 14.11 8.06 14.23
N LYS A 309 15.38 7.69 14.03
CA LYS A 309 16.07 6.53 14.60
C LYS A 309 17.19 7.01 15.51
N LYS A 310 17.71 6.09 16.34
CA LYS A 310 18.84 6.37 17.25
C LYS A 310 20.06 6.94 16.51
N ASP A 311 20.28 6.48 15.28
CA ASP A 311 21.45 6.82 14.46
C ASP A 311 21.13 7.74 13.27
N GLY A 312 19.96 8.41 13.25
CA GLY A 312 19.62 9.37 12.19
C GLY A 312 18.14 9.40 11.81
N ILE A 313 17.84 9.81 10.57
CA ILE A 313 16.47 9.86 10.03
C ILE A 313 16.29 8.73 9.02
N ASP A 314 15.27 7.91 9.24
CA ASP A 314 14.80 6.89 8.31
C ASP A 314 13.74 7.50 7.40
N LYS A 315 14.06 7.64 6.10
CA LYS A 315 13.13 8.15 5.10
C LYS A 315 12.52 6.98 4.32
N ILE A 316 11.20 6.84 4.40
CA ILE A 316 10.43 5.87 3.62
C ILE A 316 9.82 6.60 2.43
N GLU A 317 10.36 6.31 1.26
CA GLU A 317 9.90 6.89 0.00
C GLU A 317 8.66 6.17 -0.53
N VAL A 318 7.80 6.92 -1.22
CA VAL A 318 6.58 6.38 -1.83
C VAL A 318 6.83 6.14 -3.32
N HIS A 319 6.99 4.87 -3.69
CA HIS A 319 7.25 4.45 -5.07
C HIS A 319 6.02 3.84 -5.77
N THR A 320 4.95 3.55 -5.02
CA THR A 320 3.71 2.95 -5.54
C THR A 320 2.49 3.33 -4.71
N ASN A 321 1.33 2.71 -4.98
CA ASN A 321 0.13 2.79 -4.16
C ASN A 321 -0.42 1.39 -3.76
N ILE A 322 -1.41 1.39 -2.86
CA ILE A 322 -2.00 0.22 -2.22
C ILE A 322 -3.20 -0.28 -3.02
N VAL A 323 -3.31 -1.60 -3.14
CA VAL A 323 -4.56 -2.30 -3.47
C VAL A 323 -4.87 -3.20 -2.29
N ALA A 324 -5.99 -2.97 -1.63
CA ALA A 324 -6.32 -3.67 -0.40
C ALA A 324 -7.70 -4.31 -0.44
N THR A 325 -7.82 -5.45 0.24
CA THR A 325 -9.10 -6.06 0.59
C THR A 325 -9.37 -5.89 2.08
N ALA A 326 -10.63 -5.79 2.48
CA ALA A 326 -11.04 -5.72 3.89
C ALA A 326 -12.46 -6.30 4.07
N ASN A 327 -12.78 -6.79 5.26
CA ASN A 327 -14.19 -7.13 5.56
C ASN A 327 -15.00 -5.91 6.01
N GLU A 328 -14.33 -4.95 6.64
CA GLU A 328 -14.93 -3.73 7.16
C GLU A 328 -14.38 -2.49 6.43
N PHE A 329 -15.13 -1.40 6.49
CA PHE A 329 -14.69 -0.08 6.02
C PHE A 329 -14.38 0.85 7.20
N TRP A 330 -13.81 2.02 6.93
CA TRP A 330 -13.60 3.02 7.98
C TRP A 330 -14.95 3.34 8.63
N ARG A 331 -15.00 3.33 9.96
CA ARG A 331 -16.23 3.65 10.69
C ARG A 331 -16.69 5.09 10.44
N ASN A 332 -15.73 6.01 10.37
CA ASN A 332 -15.94 7.44 10.11
C ASN A 332 -14.99 7.90 9.00
N PRO A 333 -15.23 7.54 7.73
CA PRO A 333 -14.34 7.90 6.63
C PRO A 333 -14.42 9.41 6.36
N THR A 334 -13.30 10.13 6.43
CA THR A 334 -13.32 11.57 6.16
C THR A 334 -13.47 11.88 4.66
N PRO A 335 -14.09 13.00 4.24
CA PRO A 335 -14.12 13.41 2.82
C PRO A 335 -12.71 13.54 2.21
N GLN A 336 -11.72 13.90 3.03
CA GLN A 336 -10.33 13.93 2.64
C GLN A 336 -9.80 12.53 2.32
N LEU A 337 -10.14 11.52 3.11
CA LEU A 337 -9.79 10.13 2.79
C LEU A 337 -10.52 9.67 1.52
N LEU A 338 -11.85 9.81 1.47
CA LEU A 338 -12.68 9.31 0.36
C LEU A 338 -12.24 9.88 -0.99
N SER A 339 -11.89 11.17 -1.04
CA SER A 339 -11.42 11.82 -2.27
C SER A 339 -10.05 11.31 -2.79
N ARG A 340 -9.35 10.46 -2.03
CA ARG A 340 -8.02 9.92 -2.36
C ARG A 340 -8.02 8.41 -2.62
N ILE A 341 -9.17 7.77 -2.53
CA ILE A 341 -9.32 6.34 -2.74
C ILE A 341 -10.33 6.04 -3.85
N LEU A 342 -10.17 4.90 -4.50
CA LEU A 342 -11.24 4.24 -5.23
C LEU A 342 -11.68 3.04 -4.41
N PHE A 343 -12.99 2.84 -4.27
CA PHE A 343 -13.49 1.78 -3.40
C PHE A 343 -14.76 1.12 -3.92
N ALA A 344 -14.95 -0.14 -3.55
CA ALA A 344 -16.13 -0.91 -3.88
C ALA A 344 -16.62 -1.69 -2.65
N ASN A 345 -17.93 -1.65 -2.41
CA ASN A 345 -18.59 -2.40 -1.33
C ASN A 345 -19.24 -3.67 -1.88
N MET A 346 -18.63 -4.82 -1.62
CA MET A 346 -18.96 -6.12 -2.19
C MET A 346 -19.72 -6.99 -1.18
N LYS A 347 -20.86 -7.54 -1.61
CA LYS A 347 -21.76 -8.38 -0.83
C LYS A 347 -21.76 -9.81 -1.37
N ASN A 348 -22.26 -10.73 -0.56
CA ASN A 348 -22.39 -12.12 -0.96
C ASN A 348 -23.48 -12.26 -2.02
N GLY A 349 -23.18 -13.02 -3.07
CA GLY A 349 -24.07 -13.20 -4.21
C GLY A 349 -24.02 -12.08 -5.25
N ASP A 350 -23.16 -11.07 -5.09
CA ASP A 350 -22.99 -10.03 -6.12
C ASP A 350 -22.44 -10.58 -7.44
N PHE A 351 -21.68 -11.68 -7.38
CA PHE A 351 -20.97 -12.23 -8.53
C PHE A 351 -21.12 -13.76 -8.57
N ASP A 352 -21.35 -14.29 -9.77
CA ASP A 352 -21.31 -15.72 -10.03
C ASP A 352 -19.89 -16.14 -10.43
N LEU A 353 -19.27 -16.87 -9.51
CA LEU A 353 -17.89 -17.35 -9.62
C LEU A 353 -17.78 -18.76 -10.24
N SER A 354 -18.90 -19.47 -10.43
CA SER A 354 -18.92 -20.88 -10.83
C SER A 354 -18.14 -21.20 -12.12
N GLY A 355 -18.06 -20.24 -13.04
CA GLY A 355 -17.32 -20.36 -14.29
C GLY A 355 -16.01 -19.58 -14.37
N PHE A 356 -15.50 -18.99 -13.28
CA PHE A 356 -14.33 -18.13 -13.31
C PHE A 356 -13.02 -18.94 -13.14
N GLU A 357 -12.32 -19.23 -14.23
CA GLU A 357 -11.17 -20.17 -14.23
C GLU A 357 -9.89 -19.64 -13.55
N TYR A 358 -9.81 -18.35 -13.24
CA TYR A 358 -8.62 -17.71 -12.67
C TYR A 358 -8.54 -17.81 -11.13
N PHE A 359 -9.30 -18.70 -10.49
CA PHE A 359 -9.04 -19.10 -9.09
C PHE A 359 -7.70 -19.83 -8.96
N HIS A 360 -7.35 -20.63 -9.96
CA HIS A 360 -6.15 -21.46 -9.90
C HIS A 360 -4.90 -20.64 -10.25
N PRO A 361 -3.87 -20.63 -9.37
CA PRO A 361 -2.61 -19.93 -9.62
C PRO A 361 -1.95 -20.29 -10.96
N GLU A 362 -2.03 -21.56 -11.38
CA GLU A 362 -1.50 -21.99 -12.67
C GLU A 362 -2.19 -21.32 -13.87
N LYS A 363 -3.51 -21.11 -13.80
CA LYS A 363 -4.25 -20.37 -14.84
C LYS A 363 -3.95 -18.88 -14.79
N ARG A 364 -3.59 -18.34 -13.63
CA ARG A 364 -3.22 -16.93 -13.46
C ARG A 364 -1.86 -16.57 -14.05
N LYS A 365 -0.93 -17.52 -14.19
CA LYS A 365 0.41 -17.27 -14.77
C LYS A 365 0.36 -16.56 -16.13
N GLU A 366 -0.56 -16.95 -17.02
CA GLU A 366 -0.68 -16.36 -18.36
C GLU A 366 -1.02 -14.85 -18.31
N LEU A 367 -1.66 -14.37 -17.24
CA LEU A 367 -2.09 -12.97 -17.10
C LEU A 367 -0.93 -11.98 -17.07
N SER A 368 0.27 -12.42 -16.67
CA SER A 368 1.49 -11.61 -16.71
C SER A 368 1.84 -11.08 -18.12
N GLN A 369 1.29 -11.71 -19.16
CA GLN A 369 1.45 -11.28 -20.56
C GLN A 369 0.63 -10.01 -20.92
N ILE A 370 -0.33 -9.62 -20.08
CA ILE A 370 -1.22 -8.46 -20.34
C ILE A 370 -0.50 -7.13 -20.06
N LEU A 371 0.25 -7.04 -18.95
CA LEU A 371 0.85 -5.78 -18.53
C LEU A 371 1.79 -5.16 -19.59
N PRO A 372 2.66 -5.93 -20.29
CA PRO A 372 3.45 -5.39 -21.40
C PRO A 372 2.63 -4.66 -22.47
N LEU A 373 1.40 -5.11 -22.77
CA LEU A 373 0.53 -4.43 -23.74
C LEU A 373 0.06 -3.07 -23.23
N LEU A 374 -0.29 -2.97 -21.95
CA LEU A 374 -0.70 -1.70 -21.32
C LEU A 374 0.47 -0.71 -21.29
N LEU A 375 1.69 -1.18 -21.04
CA LEU A 375 2.89 -0.35 -20.99
C LEU A 375 3.24 0.30 -22.36
N GLN A 376 2.78 -0.26 -23.48
CA GLN A 376 2.99 0.34 -24.82
C GLN A 376 2.33 1.72 -24.96
N TYR A 377 1.30 2.01 -24.15
CA TYR A 377 0.54 3.27 -24.19
C TYR A 377 1.18 4.38 -23.36
N ARG A 378 2.30 4.10 -22.68
CA ARG A 378 2.95 5.03 -21.74
C ARG A 378 3.10 6.46 -22.27
N SER A 379 3.53 6.63 -23.51
CA SER A 379 3.70 7.95 -24.15
C SER A 379 2.37 8.64 -24.53
N GLN A 380 1.30 7.87 -24.68
CA GLN A 380 -0.02 8.35 -25.12
C GLN A 380 -0.93 8.72 -23.94
N ILE A 381 -0.63 8.24 -22.72
CA ILE A 381 -1.43 8.48 -21.51
C ILE A 381 -1.78 9.95 -21.28
N PRO A 382 -0.85 10.94 -21.40
CA PRO A 382 -1.22 12.33 -21.17
C PRO A 382 -2.38 12.80 -22.05
N ALA A 383 -2.37 12.45 -23.33
CA ALA A 383 -3.41 12.84 -24.28
C ALA A 383 -4.74 12.10 -23.98
N ILE A 384 -4.68 10.79 -23.76
CA ILE A 384 -5.86 9.98 -23.46
C ILE A 384 -6.51 10.44 -22.15
N TYR A 385 -5.71 10.62 -21.10
CA TYR A 385 -6.17 11.07 -19.79
C TYR A 385 -6.87 12.42 -19.87
N ASN A 386 -6.28 13.41 -20.55
CA ASN A 386 -6.88 14.74 -20.66
C ASN A 386 -8.26 14.70 -21.35
N SER A 387 -8.39 13.88 -22.40
CA SER A 387 -9.66 13.66 -23.09
C SER A 387 -10.70 12.97 -22.19
N VAL A 388 -10.28 11.92 -21.48
CA VAL A 388 -11.12 11.18 -20.54
C VAL A 388 -11.58 12.07 -19.38
N TYR A 389 -10.67 12.83 -18.77
CA TYR A 389 -10.97 13.71 -17.65
C TYR A 389 -11.96 14.81 -18.04
N ALA A 390 -11.77 15.44 -19.21
CA ALA A 390 -12.73 16.42 -19.73
C ALA A 390 -14.14 15.81 -19.88
N THR A 391 -14.22 14.58 -20.43
CA THR A 391 -15.49 13.87 -20.60
C THR A 391 -16.13 13.53 -19.25
N VAL A 392 -15.37 12.98 -18.30
CA VAL A 392 -15.87 12.62 -16.95
C VAL A 392 -16.42 13.86 -16.23
N ARG A 393 -15.73 15.00 -16.32
CA ARG A 393 -16.22 16.27 -15.76
C ARG A 393 -17.57 16.68 -16.34
N THR A 394 -17.70 16.63 -17.67
CA THR A 394 -18.95 16.98 -18.35
C THR A 394 -20.09 16.05 -17.96
N LEU A 395 -19.85 14.74 -17.92
CA LEU A 395 -20.88 13.74 -17.63
C LEU A 395 -21.37 13.77 -16.18
N THR A 396 -20.47 14.00 -15.23
CA THR A 396 -20.81 14.01 -13.80
C THR A 396 -21.37 15.34 -13.33
N ASN A 397 -21.25 16.40 -14.13
CA ASN A 397 -21.60 17.78 -13.78
C ASN A 397 -20.98 18.23 -12.44
N GLN A 398 -19.83 17.66 -12.09
CA GLN A 398 -19.05 18.08 -10.92
C GLN A 398 -17.98 19.05 -11.39
N GLY A 399 -17.72 20.09 -10.60
CA GLY A 399 -16.57 20.99 -10.80
C GLY A 399 -15.22 20.26 -10.65
N GLU A 400 -14.15 21.00 -10.37
CA GLU A 400 -12.81 20.42 -10.17
C GLU A 400 -12.68 19.73 -8.81
N LYS A 401 -13.36 18.59 -8.66
CA LYS A 401 -13.32 17.76 -7.46
C LYS A 401 -12.24 16.70 -7.57
N ARG A 402 -11.48 16.52 -6.49
CA ARG A 402 -10.30 15.63 -6.44
C ARG A 402 -10.63 14.16 -6.78
N HIS A 403 -11.81 13.66 -6.42
CA HIS A 403 -12.17 12.26 -6.70
C HIS A 403 -12.31 12.00 -8.20
N LEU A 404 -12.66 13.00 -9.01
CA LEU A 404 -12.75 12.86 -10.47
C LEU A 404 -11.39 12.59 -11.12
N PHE A 405 -10.28 13.06 -10.54
CA PHE A 405 -8.94 12.70 -11.02
C PHE A 405 -8.75 11.18 -10.95
N SER A 406 -9.11 10.59 -9.81
CA SER A 406 -9.02 9.14 -9.56
C SER A 406 -9.92 8.35 -10.52
N VAL A 407 -11.16 8.81 -10.72
CA VAL A 407 -12.10 8.19 -11.67
C VAL A 407 -11.55 8.23 -13.10
N ALA A 408 -11.03 9.38 -13.53
CA ALA A 408 -10.45 9.53 -14.87
C ALA A 408 -9.17 8.70 -15.08
N ILE A 409 -8.33 8.56 -14.03
CA ILE A 409 -7.16 7.65 -14.06
C ILE A 409 -7.62 6.22 -14.36
N SER A 410 -8.65 5.74 -13.66
CA SER A 410 -9.22 4.41 -13.90
C SER A 410 -9.82 4.26 -15.30
N CYS A 411 -10.64 5.23 -15.71
CA CYS A 411 -11.30 5.21 -17.03
C CYS A 411 -10.29 5.25 -18.18
N THR A 412 -9.14 5.91 -18.00
CA THR A 412 -8.04 5.94 -18.99
C THR A 412 -7.55 4.52 -19.29
N MET A 413 -7.44 3.66 -18.26
CA MET A 413 -7.05 2.26 -18.46
C MET A 413 -8.11 1.48 -19.23
N TRP A 414 -9.40 1.71 -18.97
CA TRP A 414 -10.47 1.06 -19.72
C TRP A 414 -10.54 1.52 -21.19
N VAL A 415 -10.25 2.79 -21.47
CA VAL A 415 -10.11 3.28 -22.85
C VAL A 415 -8.97 2.54 -23.57
N ILE A 416 -7.82 2.39 -22.92
CA ILE A 416 -6.68 1.63 -23.47
C ILE A 416 -7.06 0.17 -23.71
N ILE A 417 -7.73 -0.47 -22.74
CA ILE A 417 -8.18 -1.86 -22.85
C ILE A 417 -9.14 -2.04 -24.04
N ASN A 418 -10.15 -1.17 -24.16
CA ASN A 418 -11.09 -1.20 -25.28
C ASN A 418 -10.37 -1.02 -26.62
N HIS A 419 -9.40 -0.11 -26.68
CA HIS A 419 -8.62 0.11 -27.89
C HIS A 419 -7.77 -1.11 -28.27
N ILE A 420 -7.08 -1.75 -27.31
CA ILE A 420 -6.29 -2.98 -27.56
C ILE A 420 -7.20 -4.12 -28.05
N LEU A 421 -8.39 -4.25 -27.47
CA LEU A 421 -9.35 -5.30 -27.85
C LEU A 421 -10.04 -5.02 -29.20
N GLY A 422 -10.04 -3.77 -29.66
CA GLY A 422 -10.71 -3.34 -30.90
C GLY A 422 -12.22 -3.16 -30.76
N TYR A 423 -12.78 -3.20 -29.56
CA TYR A 423 -14.21 -2.99 -29.28
C TYR A 423 -14.42 -2.44 -27.86
N GLU A 424 -15.59 -1.86 -27.61
CA GLU A 424 -15.96 -1.37 -26.27
C GLU A 424 -16.36 -2.55 -25.37
N LEU A 425 -15.39 -3.09 -24.63
CA LEU A 425 -15.65 -4.13 -23.64
C LEU A 425 -16.39 -3.56 -22.42
N VAL A 426 -15.95 -2.39 -21.95
CA VAL A 426 -16.55 -1.66 -20.83
C VAL A 426 -16.91 -0.26 -21.28
N ASP A 427 -18.17 0.13 -21.09
CA ASP A 427 -18.60 1.52 -21.22
C ASP A 427 -18.05 2.34 -20.05
N TRP A 428 -16.84 2.88 -20.25
CA TRP A 428 -16.13 3.65 -19.23
C TRP A 428 -16.88 4.93 -18.84
N ARG A 429 -17.74 5.46 -19.71
CA ARG A 429 -18.54 6.67 -19.44
C ARG A 429 -19.65 6.35 -18.45
N LYS A 430 -20.36 5.25 -18.68
CA LYS A 430 -21.39 4.75 -17.77
C LYS A 430 -20.82 4.45 -16.39
N ILE A 431 -19.73 3.68 -16.31
CA ILE A 431 -19.16 3.33 -14.99
C ILE A 431 -18.65 4.55 -14.22
N ALA A 432 -18.18 5.60 -14.91
CA ALA A 432 -17.75 6.85 -14.27
C ALA A 432 -18.92 7.58 -13.62
N VAL A 433 -20.06 7.67 -14.31
CA VAL A 433 -21.29 8.28 -13.80
C VAL A 433 -21.85 7.47 -12.64
N ASP A 434 -22.00 6.16 -12.82
CA ASP A 434 -22.52 5.27 -11.79
C ASP A 434 -21.66 5.33 -10.51
N TYR A 435 -20.34 5.41 -10.66
CA TYR A 435 -19.41 5.57 -9.54
C TYR A 435 -19.52 6.93 -8.86
N ASP A 436 -19.64 8.04 -9.61
CA ASP A 436 -19.84 9.36 -9.00
C ASP A 436 -21.14 9.39 -8.20
N VAL A 437 -22.23 8.82 -8.72
CA VAL A 437 -23.51 8.72 -7.99
C VAL A 437 -23.32 7.94 -6.68
N MET A 438 -22.66 6.78 -6.73
CA MET A 438 -22.33 6.02 -5.52
C MET A 438 -21.50 6.86 -4.54
N TYR A 439 -20.45 7.53 -5.03
CA TYR A 439 -19.57 8.35 -4.21
C TYR A 439 -20.31 9.53 -3.55
N GLN A 440 -21.19 10.23 -4.29
CA GLN A 440 -22.01 11.30 -3.71
C GLN A 440 -22.97 10.74 -2.65
N ASN A 441 -23.53 9.54 -2.84
CA ASN A 441 -24.37 8.91 -1.82
C ASN A 441 -23.57 8.65 -0.54
N TYR A 442 -22.32 8.18 -0.64
CA TYR A 442 -21.44 8.03 0.54
C TYR A 442 -21.17 9.36 1.26
N LEU A 443 -21.00 10.47 0.52
CA LEU A 443 -20.87 11.80 1.12
C LEU A 443 -22.18 12.34 1.72
N ASN A 444 -23.34 11.94 1.18
CA ASN A 444 -24.65 12.40 1.64
C ASN A 444 -25.18 11.61 2.83
N VAL A 445 -24.77 10.34 3.00
CA VAL A 445 -25.10 9.46 4.14
C VAL A 445 -24.19 9.75 5.34
N GLU A 446 -23.09 10.48 5.14
CA GLU A 446 -22.26 11.00 6.22
C GLU A 446 -23.10 11.93 7.11
N VAL A 447 -23.30 11.54 8.38
CA VAL A 447 -23.94 12.42 9.37
C VAL A 447 -23.10 13.69 9.42
N LYS A 448 -23.59 14.78 8.84
CA LYS A 448 -22.85 16.04 8.88
C LYS A 448 -22.63 16.37 10.34
N SER A 449 -21.49 16.97 10.68
CA SER A 449 -21.28 17.43 12.06
C SER A 449 -22.44 18.32 12.54
N SER A 450 -23.10 19.04 11.64
CA SER A 450 -24.34 19.76 11.88
C SER A 450 -25.57 18.87 12.16
N ASP A 451 -25.69 17.70 11.51
CA ASP A 451 -26.73 16.72 11.81
C ASP A 451 -26.51 16.04 13.17
N ILE A 452 -25.25 15.76 13.54
CA ILE A 452 -24.90 15.26 14.90
C ILE A 452 -25.33 16.30 15.95
N ILE A 453 -24.93 17.56 15.77
CA ILE A 453 -25.30 18.66 16.67
C ILE A 453 -26.82 18.83 16.75
N LEU A 454 -27.53 18.74 15.63
CA LEU A 454 -28.99 18.86 15.60
C LEU A 454 -29.67 17.69 16.33
N ASN A 455 -29.13 16.48 16.18
CA ASN A 455 -29.58 15.31 16.92
C ASN A 455 -29.30 15.44 18.42
N ASP A 456 -28.13 15.94 18.82
CA ASP A 456 -27.80 16.18 20.22
C ASP A 456 -28.75 17.21 20.86
N ILE A 457 -29.09 18.28 20.13
CA ILE A 457 -30.10 19.24 20.54
C ILE A 457 -31.45 18.54 20.73
N ALA A 458 -31.88 17.71 19.77
CA ALA A 458 -33.15 16.98 19.85
C ALA A 458 -33.19 16.03 21.05
N CYS A 459 -32.13 15.26 21.29
CA CYS A 459 -32.03 14.37 22.44
C CYS A 459 -32.02 15.13 23.76
N MET A 460 -31.35 16.29 23.84
CA MET A 460 -31.33 17.10 25.06
C MET A 460 -32.69 17.74 25.35
N ILE A 461 -33.43 18.15 24.32
CA ILE A 461 -34.81 18.65 24.47
C ILE A 461 -35.74 17.54 24.93
N ALA A 462 -35.71 16.38 24.27
CA ALA A 462 -36.55 15.23 24.61
C ALA A 462 -36.28 14.67 26.02
N ALA A 463 -35.06 14.87 26.54
CA ALA A 463 -34.66 14.45 27.87
C ALA A 463 -34.83 15.54 28.95
N ASP A 464 -35.55 16.64 28.66
CA ASP A 464 -35.76 17.79 29.54
C ASP A 464 -34.44 18.38 30.09
N LYS A 465 -33.35 18.30 29.32
CA LYS A 465 -32.05 18.89 29.68
C LYS A 465 -31.91 20.33 29.21
N LEU A 466 -32.76 20.78 28.30
CA LEU A 466 -32.83 22.16 27.85
C LEU A 466 -34.22 22.72 28.20
N ASP A 467 -34.25 23.93 28.74
CA ASP A 467 -35.46 24.56 29.24
C ASP A 467 -36.08 25.45 28.15
N TYR A 468 -37.31 25.16 27.75
CA TYR A 468 -38.06 26.01 26.81
C TYR A 468 -38.32 27.38 27.46
N GLY A 469 -38.04 28.45 26.72
CA GLY A 469 -38.18 29.83 27.19
C GLY A 469 -36.89 30.43 27.76
N GLU A 470 -35.96 29.61 28.26
CA GLU A 470 -34.68 30.05 28.82
C GLU A 470 -33.46 29.65 27.98
N ASP A 471 -33.41 28.42 27.48
CA ASP A 471 -32.32 27.93 26.65
C ASP A 471 -32.65 28.03 25.17
N TYR A 472 -33.92 27.82 24.82
CA TYR A 472 -34.38 27.88 23.45
C TYR A 472 -35.86 28.28 23.33
N LYS A 473 -36.26 28.76 22.14
CA LYS A 473 -37.65 29.08 21.75
C LYS A 473 -37.88 28.72 20.28
N LEU A 474 -39.12 28.38 19.91
CA LEU A 474 -39.53 28.23 18.52
C LEU A 474 -40.14 29.54 18.01
N VAL A 475 -39.67 30.02 16.86
CA VAL A 475 -40.14 31.24 16.20
C VAL A 475 -40.58 30.90 14.77
N ASN A 476 -41.63 31.56 14.27
CA ASN A 476 -42.20 31.35 12.93
C ASN A 476 -42.53 29.87 12.61
N GLY A 477 -42.83 29.09 13.64
CA GLY A 477 -43.19 27.67 13.53
C GLY A 477 -42.07 26.73 13.06
N THR A 478 -40.91 27.23 12.64
CA THR A 478 -39.86 26.43 11.95
C THR A 478 -38.43 26.84 12.31
N VAL A 479 -38.24 27.95 13.04
CA VAL A 479 -36.91 28.45 13.41
C VAL A 479 -36.68 28.24 14.90
N LEU A 480 -35.70 27.41 15.24
CA LEU A 480 -35.23 27.23 16.60
C LEU A 480 -34.25 28.36 16.95
N ARG A 481 -34.61 29.17 17.96
CA ARG A 481 -33.71 30.15 18.60
C ARG A 481 -33.03 29.48 19.77
N LEU A 482 -31.70 29.41 19.75
CA LEU A 482 -30.92 28.70 20.78
C LEU A 482 -29.91 29.65 21.44
N ASN A 483 -29.89 29.71 22.77
CA ASN A 483 -28.81 30.33 23.52
C ASN A 483 -27.58 29.42 23.50
N LEU A 484 -26.64 29.72 22.61
CA LEU A 484 -25.47 28.89 22.36
C LEU A 484 -24.62 28.65 23.61
N ASN A 485 -24.45 29.66 24.46
CA ASN A 485 -23.59 29.52 25.65
C ASN A 485 -24.22 28.61 26.70
N ARG A 486 -25.54 28.73 26.94
CA ARG A 486 -26.27 27.85 27.86
C ARG A 486 -26.32 26.42 27.33
N TYR A 487 -26.62 26.25 26.05
CA TYR A 487 -26.56 24.94 25.39
C TYR A 487 -25.19 24.28 25.58
N ILE A 488 -24.09 24.97 25.28
CA ILE A 488 -22.75 24.41 25.42
C ILE A 488 -22.42 24.03 26.87
N GLN A 489 -22.80 24.86 27.84
CA GLN A 489 -22.61 24.55 29.25
C GLN A 489 -23.34 23.26 29.63
N LYS A 490 -24.64 23.16 29.31
CA LYS A 490 -25.46 21.99 29.63
C LYS A 490 -25.02 20.75 28.85
N TYR A 491 -24.60 20.90 27.60
CA TYR A 491 -24.05 19.84 26.77
C TYR A 491 -22.77 19.27 27.38
N ASN A 492 -21.83 20.12 27.80
CA ASN A 492 -20.56 19.68 28.40
C ASN A 492 -20.76 18.98 29.75
N VAL A 493 -21.77 19.39 30.52
CA VAL A 493 -22.17 18.67 31.75
C VAL A 493 -22.73 17.29 31.41
N ALA A 494 -23.56 17.19 30.37
CA ALA A 494 -24.11 15.91 29.93
C ALA A 494 -23.09 14.99 29.25
N ASN A 495 -22.01 15.55 28.68
CA ASN A 495 -21.02 14.84 27.85
C ASN A 495 -19.57 15.18 28.26
N PRO A 496 -19.10 14.78 29.46
CA PRO A 496 -17.81 15.20 29.99
C PRO A 496 -16.60 14.67 29.20
N GLN A 497 -16.78 13.63 28.38
CA GLN A 497 -15.72 13.06 27.54
C GLN A 497 -15.56 13.78 26.19
N ASN A 498 -16.53 14.61 25.79
CA ASN A 498 -16.59 15.28 24.48
C ASN A 498 -16.91 16.77 24.65
N ILE A 499 -16.03 17.52 25.33
CA ILE A 499 -16.22 18.94 25.61
C ILE A 499 -16.14 19.78 24.33
N ILE A 500 -17.10 20.69 24.15
CA ILE A 500 -17.17 21.61 23.01
C ILE A 500 -17.15 23.06 23.52
N ASN A 501 -16.53 23.98 22.77
CA ASN A 501 -16.59 25.43 23.02
C ASN A 501 -17.29 26.18 21.88
N PRO A 502 -17.70 27.46 22.07
CA PRO A 502 -18.47 28.19 21.05
C PRO A 502 -17.76 28.33 19.69
N PRO A 503 -16.44 28.58 19.61
CA PRO A 503 -15.71 28.53 18.35
C PRO A 503 -15.77 27.16 17.65
N GLN A 504 -15.59 26.07 18.40
CA GLN A 504 -15.67 24.70 17.86
C GLN A 504 -17.07 24.39 17.34
N PHE A 505 -18.12 24.73 18.09
CA PHE A 505 -19.51 24.58 17.63
C PHE A 505 -19.72 25.28 16.28
N ARG A 506 -19.30 26.55 16.18
CA ARG A 506 -19.44 27.33 14.94
C ARG A 506 -18.71 26.69 13.78
N LEU A 507 -17.54 26.07 14.04
CA LEU A 507 -16.75 25.38 13.04
C LEU A 507 -17.43 24.08 12.56
N LEU A 508 -18.05 23.34 13.48
CA LEU A 508 -18.80 22.11 13.18
C LEU A 508 -20.04 22.37 12.31
N VAL A 509 -20.64 23.56 12.40
CA VAL A 509 -21.86 23.91 11.64
C VAL A 509 -21.62 24.92 10.51
N ALA A 510 -20.39 25.38 10.30
CA ALA A 510 -20.06 26.52 9.43
C ALA A 510 -20.55 26.40 7.98
N ASN A 511 -20.62 25.17 7.46
CA ASN A 511 -20.97 24.89 6.07
C ASN A 511 -22.44 24.49 5.88
N ASP A 512 -23.25 24.52 6.95
CA ASP A 512 -24.66 24.14 6.90
C ASP A 512 -25.57 25.36 6.86
N LYS A 513 -26.34 25.49 5.78
CA LYS A 513 -27.25 26.63 5.57
C LYS A 513 -28.37 26.71 6.59
N ARG A 514 -28.70 25.61 7.30
CA ARG A 514 -29.68 25.61 8.39
C ARG A 514 -29.21 26.44 9.58
N PHE A 515 -27.90 26.57 9.80
CA PHE A 515 -27.34 27.24 10.96
C PHE A 515 -26.93 28.67 10.64
N ASN A 516 -27.58 29.65 11.27
CA ASN A 516 -27.13 31.03 11.32
C ASN A 516 -26.56 31.33 12.71
N THR A 517 -25.24 31.26 12.82
CA THR A 517 -24.53 31.41 14.11
C THR A 517 -24.30 32.87 14.54
N LYS A 518 -24.86 33.85 13.82
CA LYS A 518 -24.85 35.25 14.26
C LYS A 518 -25.81 35.40 15.45
N SER A 519 -25.26 35.73 16.61
CA SER A 519 -26.05 35.91 17.83
C SER A 519 -26.85 37.22 17.76
N VAL A 520 -28.16 37.13 17.95
CA VAL A 520 -29.09 38.27 18.00
C VAL A 520 -29.69 38.36 19.40
N VAL A 521 -29.96 39.58 19.87
CA VAL A 521 -30.60 39.79 21.17
C VAL A 521 -32.07 39.36 21.07
N MET A 522 -32.54 38.60 22.05
CA MET A 522 -33.92 38.09 22.09
C MET A 522 -34.44 38.06 23.53
N LYS A 523 -35.68 38.51 23.73
CA LYS A 523 -36.35 38.52 25.03
C LYS A 523 -36.53 37.09 25.56
N GLY A 524 -36.18 36.86 26.83
CA GLY A 524 -36.18 35.54 27.48
C GLY A 524 -34.89 34.73 27.28
N LEU A 525 -34.22 34.86 26.13
CA LEU A 525 -33.00 34.07 25.80
C LEU A 525 -31.68 34.87 25.90
N ASN A 526 -31.73 36.18 26.18
CA ASN A 526 -30.62 37.12 26.10
C ASN A 526 -30.01 37.23 24.69
N ARG A 527 -29.18 36.27 24.27
CA ARG A 527 -28.57 36.20 22.94
C ARG A 527 -28.75 34.80 22.35
N ALA A 528 -29.33 34.72 21.17
CA ALA A 528 -29.63 33.46 20.50
C ALA A 528 -29.08 33.40 19.07
N ILE A 529 -28.67 32.20 18.66
CA ILE A 529 -28.43 31.86 17.24
C ILE A 529 -29.72 31.32 16.62
N SER A 530 -29.75 31.15 15.29
CA SER A 530 -30.94 30.64 14.59
C SER A 530 -30.61 29.33 13.89
N ILE A 531 -31.51 28.37 13.99
CA ILE A 531 -31.40 27.06 13.33
C ILE A 531 -32.73 26.79 12.62
N ASP A 532 -32.69 26.62 11.30
CA ASP A 532 -33.85 26.19 10.51
C ASP A 532 -34.07 24.68 10.72
N VAL A 533 -35.22 24.35 11.31
CA VAL A 533 -35.61 22.97 11.64
C VAL A 533 -36.81 22.48 10.82
N SER A 534 -37.18 23.21 9.75
CA SER A 534 -38.31 22.87 8.87
C SER A 534 -38.23 21.47 8.23
N GLY A 535 -37.03 20.91 8.08
CA GLY A 535 -36.82 19.55 7.57
C GLY A 535 -36.62 18.46 8.63
N ASN A 536 -36.91 18.73 9.91
CA ASN A 536 -36.76 17.77 11.01
C ASN A 536 -38.05 17.66 11.83
N ASP A 537 -38.99 16.84 11.34
CA ASP A 537 -40.33 16.68 11.91
C ASP A 537 -40.31 16.25 13.38
N TYR A 538 -39.44 15.29 13.74
CA TYR A 538 -39.31 14.82 15.12
C TYR A 538 -38.90 15.93 16.09
N LEU A 539 -37.88 16.72 15.74
CA LEU A 539 -37.44 17.84 16.57
C LEU A 539 -38.54 18.91 16.67
N LEU A 540 -39.24 19.16 15.58
CA LEU A 540 -40.34 20.12 15.55
C LEU A 540 -41.47 19.71 16.51
N GLU A 541 -41.89 18.45 16.47
CA GLU A 541 -42.92 17.87 17.34
C GLU A 541 -42.52 17.99 18.82
N GLU A 542 -41.28 17.64 19.17
CA GLU A 542 -40.83 17.71 20.57
C GLU A 542 -40.73 19.15 21.07
N ILE A 543 -40.25 20.09 20.24
CA ILE A 543 -40.23 21.51 20.60
C ILE A 543 -41.66 22.05 20.79
N GLN A 544 -42.60 21.68 19.92
CA GLN A 544 -43.99 22.12 20.03
C GLN A 544 -44.65 21.57 21.29
N LYS A 545 -44.39 20.31 21.62
CA LYS A 545 -44.84 19.69 22.87
C LYS A 545 -44.31 20.45 24.09
N GLN A 546 -43.02 20.76 24.13
CA GLN A 546 -42.41 21.54 25.21
C GLN A 546 -42.94 22.97 25.29
N LYS A 547 -43.16 23.62 24.14
CA LYS A 547 -43.83 24.93 24.06
C LYS A 547 -45.22 24.88 24.71
N ASN A 548 -46.02 23.87 24.39
CA ASN A 548 -47.38 23.74 24.93
C ASN A 548 -47.38 23.52 26.44
N TYR A 549 -46.47 22.70 26.97
CA TYR A 549 -46.30 22.55 28.42
C TYR A 549 -45.88 23.85 29.09
N TRP A 550 -44.98 24.60 28.48
CA TRP A 550 -44.51 25.87 29.01
C TRP A 550 -45.62 26.94 29.06
N LEU A 551 -46.50 26.99 28.04
CA LEU A 551 -47.66 27.91 27.98
C LEU A 551 -48.81 27.49 28.90
N ALA A 552 -48.90 26.22 29.28
CA ALA A 552 -49.89 25.76 30.24
C ALA A 552 -49.69 26.41 31.62
N ASN A 553 -48.46 26.83 31.96
CA ASN A 553 -48.15 27.57 33.17
C ASN A 553 -48.70 29.02 33.09
N PRO A 554 -49.60 29.43 34.02
CA PRO A 554 -50.20 30.77 34.02
C PRO A 554 -49.20 31.93 34.06
N ALA A 555 -48.01 31.71 34.63
CA ALA A 555 -46.95 32.71 34.71
C ALA A 555 -46.34 33.08 33.35
N ASN A 556 -46.51 32.21 32.34
CA ASN A 556 -45.90 32.34 31.01
C ASN A 556 -46.91 32.80 29.93
N ARG A 557 -48.18 32.99 30.30
CA ARG A 557 -49.23 33.42 29.37
C ARG A 557 -49.03 34.90 29.01
N GLY A 558 -48.76 35.19 27.73
CA GLY A 558 -48.49 36.54 27.21
C GLY A 558 -47.06 36.77 26.71
N GLU A 559 -46.19 35.77 26.79
CA GLU A 559 -44.83 35.80 26.23
C GLU A 559 -44.73 35.23 24.79
N GLU A 560 -45.85 35.07 24.09
CA GLU A 560 -45.92 34.44 22.77
C GLU A 560 -45.53 35.35 21.60
N GLU A 561 -45.59 36.66 21.77
CA GLU A 561 -45.31 37.63 20.71
C GLU A 561 -43.84 38.07 20.75
N ASP A 562 -42.99 37.34 20.02
CA ASP A 562 -41.79 37.84 19.33
C ASP A 562 -41.38 36.90 18.18
#